data_AF-A0A9K3IMI3-F1
#
_entry.id   AF-A0A9K3IMI3-F1
#
_cell.length_a   1.000
_cell.length_b   1.000
_cell.length_c   1.000
_cell.angle_alpha   90.00
_cell.angle_beta   90.00
_cell.angle_gamma   90.00
#
_symmetry.space_group_name_H-M   'P 1'
#
loop_
_entity.id
_entity.type
_entity.pdbx_description
1 polymer ?
#
loop_
_entity_poly.entity_id
_entity_poly.type
_entity_poly.pdbx_seq_one_letter_code
_entity_poly.pdbx_strand_id
1 'polypeptide(L)'
;MRAILEKKKKKNYNNLLFLYIYIKCKEIVLRYGILGKRFKDTYGHVGGPFLGGLVGLKKPNNHGVPYSLTEEFVSVYRLHSLLPDHLLIRDIDSSPGPNKSPKLSHKIDMVNLIGNKGEKEFSKIGFTTRMVSMGHQACGALELWNYPVWLRDVVPQNVDATDRADHVDLASLENIVYRDRERSVPRYNAFRRSLFLIPISKWDNLTNNKEVIDTLREVYGDDVEQLDLLVGMLAEKKIKGFAICETAFVIFLIMASRRLEADRFFTSDFNEKVYTRKGFEWVNTCESLKDVLDRHYPGMTNRWMNSTSVFTVWDAPPDPHNRIPIYLRLPH
;
A
#
# COMPACT_ATOMS: atom_id res chain seq x y z
N MET A 1 20.87 35.66 -1.54
CA MET A 1 19.77 34.81 -1.02
C MET A 1 19.04 33.99 -2.11
N ARG A 2 18.65 34.55 -3.28
CA ARG A 2 18.00 33.76 -4.36
C ARG A 2 18.85 32.59 -4.90
N ALA A 3 20.17 32.76 -5.05
CA ALA A 3 21.07 31.68 -5.50
C ALA A 3 21.27 30.54 -4.47
N ILE A 4 21.05 30.81 -3.18
CA ILE A 4 21.12 29.79 -2.11
C ILE A 4 19.82 28.98 -2.06
N LEU A 5 18.68 29.63 -2.32
CA LEU A 5 17.37 28.97 -2.48
C LEU A 5 17.30 28.10 -3.74
N GLU A 6 17.91 28.54 -4.86
CA GLU A 6 18.02 27.72 -6.07
C GLU A 6 18.98 26.53 -5.91
N LYS A 7 20.10 26.69 -5.18
CA LYS A 7 21.00 25.56 -4.85
C LYS A 7 20.33 24.54 -3.91
N LYS A 8 19.46 24.97 -2.98
CA LYS A 8 18.65 24.05 -2.16
C LYS A 8 17.57 23.33 -2.98
N LYS A 9 16.92 24.00 -3.94
CA LYS A 9 15.99 23.35 -4.89
C LYS A 9 16.69 22.30 -5.76
N LYS A 10 17.88 22.58 -6.30
CA LYS A 10 18.65 21.62 -7.13
C LYS A 10 19.16 20.40 -6.37
N LYS A 11 19.50 20.50 -5.08
CA LYS A 11 19.89 19.33 -4.26
C LYS A 11 18.73 18.36 -3.99
N ASN A 12 17.50 18.86 -3.95
CA ASN A 12 16.30 18.01 -3.76
C ASN A 12 15.87 17.24 -5.02
N TYR A 13 16.27 17.65 -6.22
CA TYR A 13 15.99 16.87 -7.43
C TYR A 13 16.69 15.51 -7.42
N ASN A 14 17.88 15.39 -6.82
CA ASN A 14 18.56 14.09 -6.73
C ASN A 14 17.85 13.14 -5.74
N ASN A 15 17.32 13.65 -4.63
CA ASN A 15 16.53 12.84 -3.70
C ASN A 15 15.14 12.51 -4.26
N LEU A 16 14.49 13.42 -4.98
CA LEU A 16 13.22 13.13 -5.69
C LEU A 16 13.41 12.15 -6.84
N LEU A 17 14.53 12.22 -7.59
CA LEU A 17 14.85 11.27 -8.66
C LEU A 17 15.15 9.89 -8.08
N PHE A 18 15.84 9.82 -6.94
CA PHE A 18 16.08 8.57 -6.21
C PHE A 18 14.77 7.98 -5.68
N LEU A 19 13.91 8.80 -5.08
CA LEU A 19 12.55 8.41 -4.68
C LEU A 19 11.77 7.90 -5.89
N TYR A 20 11.81 8.60 -7.03
CA TYR A 20 11.06 8.28 -8.25
C TYR A 20 11.50 6.99 -8.94
N ILE A 21 12.81 6.76 -9.06
CA ILE A 21 13.35 5.47 -9.52
C ILE A 21 12.94 4.36 -8.54
N TYR A 22 13.00 4.64 -7.23
CA TYR A 22 12.56 3.72 -6.20
C TYR A 22 11.04 3.48 -6.20
N ILE A 23 10.24 4.37 -6.77
CA ILE A 23 8.77 4.29 -6.84
C ILE A 23 8.30 3.37 -7.97
N LYS A 24 8.83 3.55 -9.18
CA LYS A 24 8.46 2.72 -10.35
C LYS A 24 9.21 1.38 -10.38
N CYS A 25 10.33 1.27 -9.67
CA CYS A 25 11.16 0.06 -9.61
C CYS A 25 11.21 -0.58 -8.21
N LYS A 26 10.32 -0.22 -7.27
CA LYS A 26 10.42 -0.57 -5.84
C LYS A 26 10.63 -2.06 -5.58
N GLU A 27 9.78 -2.90 -6.15
CA GLU A 27 9.89 -4.36 -6.03
C GLU A 27 11.14 -4.90 -6.72
N ILE A 28 11.48 -4.35 -7.89
CA ILE A 28 12.63 -4.78 -8.67
C ILE A 28 13.93 -4.50 -7.92
N VAL A 29 14.10 -3.30 -7.37
CA VAL A 29 15.34 -2.91 -6.69
C VAL A 29 15.46 -3.55 -5.32
N LEU A 30 14.37 -3.64 -4.54
CA LEU A 30 14.43 -4.28 -3.22
C LEU A 30 14.65 -5.79 -3.31
N ARG A 31 13.95 -6.47 -4.23
CA ARG A 31 14.05 -7.93 -4.39
C ARG A 31 15.26 -8.34 -5.19
N TYR A 32 15.53 -7.70 -6.32
CA TYR A 32 16.56 -8.12 -7.29
C TYR A 32 17.79 -7.21 -7.36
N GLY A 33 17.74 -6.02 -6.74
CA GLY A 33 18.80 -5.02 -6.87
C GLY A 33 18.75 -4.30 -8.22
N ILE A 34 19.63 -3.30 -8.38
CA ILE A 34 19.69 -2.52 -9.64
C ILE A 34 20.18 -3.36 -10.83
N LEU A 35 20.86 -4.49 -10.59
CA LEU A 35 21.30 -5.42 -11.62
C LEU A 35 20.12 -6.21 -12.22
N GLY A 36 19.00 -6.28 -11.50
CA GLY A 36 17.75 -6.84 -11.98
C GLY A 36 17.66 -8.37 -11.95
N LYS A 37 16.45 -8.88 -12.20
CA LYS A 37 16.09 -10.29 -12.06
C LYS A 37 16.97 -11.22 -12.90
N ARG A 38 17.11 -10.95 -14.20
CA ARG A 38 17.88 -11.82 -15.13
C ARG A 38 19.32 -12.02 -14.68
N PHE A 39 19.96 -10.96 -14.18
CA PHE A 39 21.32 -11.03 -13.66
C PHE A 39 21.35 -11.88 -12.39
N LYS A 40 20.45 -11.59 -11.44
CA LYS A 40 20.41 -12.28 -10.15
C LYS A 40 20.05 -13.77 -10.26
N ASP A 41 19.14 -14.13 -11.17
CA ASP A 41 18.78 -15.53 -11.41
C ASP A 41 19.94 -16.32 -12.06
N THR A 42 20.79 -15.66 -12.85
CA THR A 42 21.92 -16.31 -13.55
C THR A 42 23.18 -16.39 -12.68
N TYR A 43 23.52 -15.31 -11.97
CA TYR A 43 24.80 -15.16 -11.26
C TYR A 43 24.66 -15.13 -9.73
N GLY A 44 23.43 -15.19 -9.21
CA GLY A 44 23.15 -15.07 -7.79
C GLY A 44 23.26 -13.64 -7.25
N HIS A 45 23.28 -13.51 -5.93
CA HIS A 45 23.43 -12.22 -5.27
C HIS A 45 24.88 -11.71 -5.37
N VAL A 46 25.05 -10.46 -5.83
CA VAL A 46 26.36 -9.81 -6.00
C VAL A 46 26.40 -8.47 -5.28
N GLY A 47 27.50 -8.25 -4.54
CA GLY A 47 27.78 -6.99 -3.86
C GLY A 47 26.92 -6.79 -2.61
N GLY A 48 26.35 -5.59 -2.49
CA GLY A 48 25.54 -5.18 -1.34
C GLY A 48 24.04 -5.05 -1.67
N PRO A 49 23.24 -4.51 -0.73
CA PRO A 49 21.80 -4.37 -0.87
C PRO A 49 21.36 -3.58 -2.11
N PHE A 50 22.18 -2.62 -2.56
CA PHE A 50 21.90 -1.81 -3.75
C PHE A 50 22.07 -2.60 -5.06
N LEU A 51 23.12 -3.40 -5.18
CA LEU A 51 23.46 -4.11 -6.43
C LEU A 51 22.63 -5.39 -6.59
N GLY A 52 22.62 -6.24 -5.55
CA GLY A 52 21.95 -7.54 -5.57
C GLY A 52 20.58 -7.57 -4.89
N GLY A 53 20.12 -6.46 -4.30
CA GLY A 53 18.87 -6.40 -3.55
C GLY A 53 19.02 -6.82 -2.08
N LEU A 54 17.95 -6.67 -1.31
CA LEU A 54 17.89 -7.07 0.10
C LEU A 54 17.76 -8.59 0.27
N VAL A 55 17.04 -9.24 -0.65
CA VAL A 55 16.81 -10.68 -0.60
C VAL A 55 18.09 -11.43 -0.98
N GLY A 56 18.51 -12.45 -0.23
CA GLY A 56 19.73 -13.23 -0.50
C GLY A 56 21.02 -12.58 -0.03
N LEU A 57 20.96 -11.55 0.82
CA LEU A 57 22.15 -11.02 1.52
C LEU A 57 22.81 -12.11 2.37
N LYS A 58 24.13 -12.09 2.49
CA LYS A 58 24.89 -13.11 3.25
C LYS A 58 24.54 -13.18 4.74
N LYS A 59 24.10 -12.07 5.32
CA LYS A 59 23.69 -11.97 6.73
C LYS A 59 22.50 -11.02 6.84
N PRO A 60 21.58 -11.26 7.79
CA PRO A 60 20.57 -10.27 8.14
C PRO A 60 21.26 -9.04 8.73
N ASN A 61 20.66 -7.87 8.50
CA ASN A 61 21.12 -6.61 9.05
C ASN A 61 19.95 -5.87 9.67
N ASN A 62 20.04 -5.64 10.98
CA ASN A 62 19.05 -4.94 11.77
C ASN A 62 19.49 -3.50 12.13
N HIS A 63 20.63 -3.04 11.61
CA HIS A 63 21.21 -1.71 11.85
C HIS A 63 21.42 -1.39 13.34
N GLY A 64 21.79 -2.39 14.14
CA GLY A 64 22.11 -2.23 15.57
C GLY A 64 20.89 -2.17 16.50
N VAL A 65 19.67 -2.24 15.96
CA VAL A 65 18.42 -2.23 16.74
C VAL A 65 17.69 -3.56 16.51
N PRO A 66 17.16 -4.25 17.54
CA PRO A 66 16.36 -5.45 17.35
C PRO A 66 15.19 -5.26 16.38
N TYR A 67 14.84 -6.31 15.64
CA TYR A 67 13.72 -6.24 14.71
C TYR A 67 12.39 -6.16 15.45
N SER A 68 11.57 -5.18 15.08
CA SER A 68 10.17 -5.06 15.45
C SER A 68 9.44 -4.28 14.35
N LEU A 69 8.11 -4.42 14.30
CA LEU A 69 7.26 -3.39 13.71
C LEU A 69 7.02 -2.31 14.76
N THR A 70 6.89 -1.06 14.33
CA THR A 70 6.82 0.10 15.25
C THR A 70 5.39 0.66 15.31
N GLU A 71 5.11 1.47 16.33
CA GLU A 71 3.80 2.12 16.45
C GLU A 71 3.51 3.06 15.28
N GLU A 72 4.53 3.78 14.79
CA GLU A 72 4.41 4.63 13.59
C GLU A 72 4.04 3.80 12.36
N PHE A 73 4.59 2.59 12.25
CA PHE A 73 4.25 1.68 11.15
C PHE A 73 2.77 1.26 11.21
N VAL A 74 2.22 1.05 12.40
CA VAL A 74 0.79 0.78 12.59
C VAL A 74 -0.04 1.99 12.18
N SER A 75 0.31 3.20 12.63
CA SER A 75 -0.45 4.42 12.33
C SER A 75 -0.51 4.72 10.83
N VAL A 76 0.61 4.58 10.10
CA VAL A 76 0.62 4.82 8.63
C VAL A 76 -0.10 3.74 7.81
N TYR A 77 -0.43 2.59 8.41
CA TYR A 77 -1.18 1.49 7.80
C TYR A 77 -2.68 1.52 8.10
N ARG A 78 -3.19 2.56 8.77
CA ARG A 78 -4.63 2.78 8.97
C ARG A 78 -5.30 3.24 7.68
N LEU A 79 -5.54 2.28 6.78
CA LEU A 79 -6.00 2.53 5.40
C LEU A 79 -7.47 2.16 5.19
N HIS A 80 -8.32 2.32 6.20
CA HIS A 80 -9.72 1.89 6.17
C HIS A 80 -10.57 2.57 5.09
N SER A 81 -10.21 3.79 4.67
CA SER A 81 -10.85 4.49 3.53
C SER A 81 -10.67 3.81 2.18
N LEU A 82 -9.89 2.73 2.08
CA LEU A 82 -9.82 1.89 0.88
C LEU A 82 -11.07 1.05 0.68
N LEU A 83 -11.85 0.79 1.73
CA LEU A 83 -13.02 -0.07 1.65
C LEU A 83 -14.20 0.69 1.02
N PRO A 84 -14.92 0.13 0.04
CA PRO A 84 -16.12 0.74 -0.51
C PRO A 84 -17.32 0.55 0.44
N ASP A 85 -18.46 1.18 0.11
CA ASP A 85 -19.73 0.94 0.85
C ASP A 85 -20.42 -0.36 0.41
N HIS A 86 -20.26 -0.74 -0.86
CA HIS A 86 -20.86 -1.93 -1.45
C HIS A 86 -19.85 -2.69 -2.29
N LEU A 87 -19.97 -4.02 -2.33
CA LEU A 87 -19.32 -4.86 -3.32
C LEU A 87 -20.27 -5.08 -4.51
N LEU A 88 -19.78 -4.83 -5.72
CA LEU A 88 -20.51 -5.00 -6.97
C LEU A 88 -20.32 -6.43 -7.48
N ILE A 89 -21.30 -7.29 -7.21
CA ILE A 89 -21.24 -8.69 -7.63
C ILE A 89 -21.47 -8.80 -9.13
N ARG A 90 -20.53 -9.46 -9.79
CA ARG A 90 -20.50 -9.63 -11.24
C ARG A 90 -21.05 -11.00 -11.65
N ASP A 91 -21.78 -11.03 -12.75
CA ASP A 91 -22.21 -12.27 -13.39
C ASP A 91 -21.04 -12.89 -14.17
N ILE A 92 -20.62 -14.08 -13.73
CA ILE A 92 -19.53 -14.86 -14.35
C ILE A 92 -20.02 -15.99 -15.26
N ASP A 93 -21.33 -16.22 -15.33
CA ASP A 93 -21.91 -17.26 -16.19
C ASP A 93 -22.09 -16.73 -17.62
N SER A 94 -22.40 -15.44 -17.75
CA SER A 94 -22.44 -14.72 -19.02
C SER A 94 -21.08 -14.62 -19.74
N SER A 95 -21.12 -14.40 -21.05
CA SER A 95 -19.91 -14.05 -21.82
C SER A 95 -19.34 -12.69 -21.39
N PRO A 96 -18.01 -12.54 -21.28
CA PRO A 96 -17.39 -11.24 -20.98
C PRO A 96 -17.73 -10.19 -22.04
N GLY A 97 -17.94 -8.95 -21.59
CA GLY A 97 -18.10 -7.78 -22.46
C GLY A 97 -16.78 -7.27 -23.03
N PRO A 98 -16.79 -6.07 -23.64
CA PRO A 98 -15.57 -5.37 -24.05
C PRO A 98 -14.57 -5.28 -22.89
N ASN A 99 -13.26 -5.39 -23.19
CA ASN A 99 -12.19 -5.40 -22.18
C ASN A 99 -12.36 -6.46 -21.08
N LYS A 100 -13.10 -7.54 -21.37
CA LYS A 100 -13.40 -8.64 -20.45
C LYS A 100 -14.28 -8.24 -19.25
N SER A 101 -14.96 -7.09 -19.31
CA SER A 101 -15.85 -6.63 -18.23
C SER A 101 -17.09 -7.53 -18.09
N PRO A 102 -17.35 -8.13 -16.92
CA PRO A 102 -18.58 -8.86 -16.64
C PRO A 102 -19.75 -7.90 -16.33
N LYS A 103 -20.97 -8.36 -16.58
CA LYS A 103 -22.20 -7.61 -16.24
C LYS A 103 -22.37 -7.53 -14.72
N LEU A 104 -22.96 -6.43 -14.25
CA LEU A 104 -23.38 -6.32 -12.85
C LEU A 104 -24.59 -7.23 -12.62
N SER A 105 -24.50 -8.10 -11.62
CA SER A 105 -25.63 -8.92 -11.16
C SER A 105 -26.41 -8.17 -10.09
N HIS A 106 -25.78 -7.87 -8.96
CA HIS A 106 -26.39 -7.16 -7.83
C HIS A 106 -25.31 -6.51 -6.97
N LYS A 107 -25.74 -5.72 -5.98
CA LYS A 107 -24.84 -5.09 -5.00
C LYS A 107 -25.05 -5.72 -3.63
N ILE A 108 -23.97 -5.85 -2.87
CA ILE A 108 -24.03 -6.31 -1.48
C ILE A 108 -23.36 -5.24 -0.61
N ASP A 109 -24.04 -4.79 0.43
CA ASP A 109 -23.48 -3.85 1.40
C ASP A 109 -22.30 -4.49 2.14
N MET A 110 -21.21 -3.74 2.28
CA MET A 110 -19.99 -4.26 2.91
C MET A 110 -20.20 -4.70 4.36
N VAL A 111 -21.15 -4.06 5.08
CA VAL A 111 -21.56 -4.48 6.44
C VAL A 111 -22.06 -5.94 6.50
N ASN A 112 -22.55 -6.48 5.38
CA ASN A 112 -22.99 -7.88 5.29
C ASN A 112 -21.85 -8.84 4.92
N LEU A 113 -20.68 -8.31 4.54
CA LEU A 113 -19.51 -9.05 4.05
C LEU A 113 -18.36 -9.08 5.07
N ILE A 114 -18.57 -8.57 6.29
CA ILE A 114 -17.56 -8.55 7.36
C ILE A 114 -17.87 -9.58 8.46
N GLY A 115 -16.81 -10.04 9.13
CA GLY A 115 -16.88 -10.94 10.29
C GLY A 115 -17.60 -12.27 10.00
N ASN A 116 -18.19 -12.84 11.05
CA ASN A 116 -18.86 -14.14 10.98
C ASN A 116 -20.07 -14.16 10.04
N LYS A 117 -20.75 -13.02 9.87
CA LYS A 117 -21.84 -12.86 8.89
C LYS A 117 -21.28 -12.89 7.47
N GLY A 118 -20.17 -12.18 7.24
CA GLY A 118 -19.46 -12.15 5.98
C GLY A 118 -19.09 -13.54 5.49
N GLU A 119 -18.50 -14.39 6.34
CA GLU A 119 -18.15 -15.77 5.97
C GLU A 119 -19.33 -16.60 5.46
N LYS A 120 -20.53 -16.43 6.05
CA LYS A 120 -21.76 -17.11 5.61
C LYS A 120 -22.23 -16.60 4.24
N GLU A 121 -22.21 -15.29 4.02
CA GLU A 121 -22.59 -14.72 2.72
C GLU A 121 -21.57 -15.08 1.63
N PHE A 122 -20.29 -15.02 1.96
CA PHE A 122 -19.19 -15.35 1.07
C PHE A 122 -19.16 -16.81 0.64
N SER A 123 -19.63 -17.72 1.48
CA SER A 123 -19.81 -19.13 1.15
C SER A 123 -20.87 -19.35 0.07
N LYS A 124 -21.90 -18.49 -0.02
CA LYS A 124 -22.97 -18.58 -1.04
C LYS A 124 -22.52 -18.06 -2.40
N ILE A 125 -21.66 -17.03 -2.44
CA ILE A 125 -21.21 -16.37 -3.68
C ILE A 125 -20.19 -17.22 -4.44
N GLY A 126 -19.37 -17.99 -3.70
CA GLY A 126 -18.24 -18.74 -4.26
C GLY A 126 -17.00 -17.87 -4.50
N PHE A 127 -15.83 -18.51 -4.54
CA PHE A 127 -14.54 -17.82 -4.64
C PHE A 127 -14.35 -17.08 -5.97
N THR A 128 -14.66 -17.73 -7.09
CA THR A 128 -14.42 -17.17 -8.44
C THR A 128 -15.21 -15.89 -8.66
N THR A 129 -16.52 -15.92 -8.38
CA THR A 129 -17.40 -14.76 -8.49
C THR A 129 -16.90 -13.60 -7.64
N ARG A 130 -16.47 -13.89 -6.40
CA ARG A 130 -15.90 -12.88 -5.49
C ARG A 130 -14.64 -12.25 -6.04
N MET A 131 -13.66 -13.04 -6.43
CA MET A 131 -12.38 -12.55 -6.94
C MET A 131 -12.55 -11.73 -8.23
N VAL A 132 -13.38 -12.20 -9.16
CA VAL A 132 -13.70 -11.46 -10.39
C VAL A 132 -14.41 -10.15 -10.06
N SER A 133 -15.34 -10.16 -9.10
CA SER A 133 -16.05 -8.95 -8.67
C SER A 133 -15.13 -7.92 -8.04
N MET A 134 -14.24 -8.35 -7.12
CA MET A 134 -13.22 -7.49 -6.50
C MET A 134 -12.23 -6.97 -7.55
N GLY A 135 -11.82 -7.80 -8.51
CA GLY A 135 -10.94 -7.38 -9.60
C GLY A 135 -11.54 -6.30 -10.49
N HIS A 136 -12.86 -6.26 -10.66
CA HIS A 136 -13.59 -5.28 -11.47
C HIS A 136 -14.18 -4.11 -10.67
N GLN A 137 -13.67 -3.87 -9.47
CA GLN A 137 -14.09 -2.76 -8.64
C GLN A 137 -12.88 -2.01 -8.08
N ALA A 138 -12.85 -0.70 -8.27
CA ALA A 138 -11.85 0.15 -7.65
C ALA A 138 -12.07 0.22 -6.13
N CYS A 139 -10.99 0.25 -5.37
CA CYS A 139 -11.03 0.59 -3.95
C CYS A 139 -11.29 2.10 -3.76
N GLY A 140 -11.64 2.49 -2.53
CA GLY A 140 -11.70 3.89 -2.13
C GLY A 140 -10.33 4.57 -2.17
N ALA A 141 -10.33 5.90 -2.20
CA ALA A 141 -9.12 6.71 -2.12
C ALA A 141 -8.80 7.08 -0.67
N LEU A 142 -7.52 7.26 -0.36
CA LEU A 142 -7.07 7.70 0.96
C LEU A 142 -7.15 9.22 1.08
N GLU A 143 -8.38 9.75 1.05
CA GLU A 143 -8.68 11.18 1.14
C GLU A 143 -9.58 11.45 2.35
N LEU A 144 -9.67 12.73 2.75
CA LEU A 144 -10.69 13.16 3.70
C LEU A 144 -12.10 12.91 3.14
N TRP A 145 -13.07 12.77 4.06
CA TRP A 145 -14.48 12.46 3.74
C TRP A 145 -14.71 11.17 2.94
N ASN A 146 -13.76 10.22 3.00
CA ASN A 146 -13.89 8.92 2.36
C ASN A 146 -13.82 7.74 3.36
N TYR A 147 -14.09 7.98 4.63
CA TYR A 147 -14.15 6.92 5.64
C TYR A 147 -15.54 6.26 5.62
N PRO A 148 -15.65 4.94 5.42
CA PRO A 148 -16.93 4.27 5.29
C PRO A 148 -17.84 4.45 6.51
N VAL A 149 -19.09 4.84 6.28
CA VAL A 149 -20.05 5.10 7.38
C VAL A 149 -20.33 3.83 8.17
N TRP A 150 -20.35 2.67 7.51
CA TRP A 150 -20.58 1.39 8.17
C TRP A 150 -19.45 0.99 9.14
N LEU A 151 -18.25 1.59 9.04
CA LEU A 151 -17.17 1.38 10.03
C LEU A 151 -17.39 2.17 11.33
N ARG A 152 -18.37 3.08 11.37
CA ARG A 152 -18.70 3.86 12.56
C ARG A 152 -19.60 3.14 13.55
N ASP A 153 -20.10 1.97 13.19
CA ASP A 153 -20.87 1.11 14.06
C ASP A 153 -20.57 -0.36 13.69
N VAL A 154 -19.41 -0.85 14.14
CA VAL A 154 -18.98 -2.22 13.86
C VAL A 154 -18.88 -3.05 15.11
N VAL A 155 -19.16 -4.34 14.94
CA VAL A 155 -18.93 -5.39 15.94
C VAL A 155 -17.46 -5.79 15.88
N PRO A 156 -16.62 -5.43 16.87
CA PRO A 156 -15.25 -5.89 16.91
C PRO A 156 -15.17 -7.34 17.37
N GLN A 157 -14.04 -8.00 17.08
CA GLN A 157 -13.81 -9.39 17.47
C GLN A 157 -12.74 -9.51 18.56
N ASN A 158 -12.87 -10.56 19.36
CA ASN A 158 -11.83 -11.04 20.26
C ASN A 158 -10.71 -11.74 19.49
N VAL A 159 -9.63 -12.07 20.19
CA VAL A 159 -8.48 -12.79 19.61
C VAL A 159 -8.88 -14.18 19.08
N ASP A 160 -9.92 -14.78 19.66
CA ASP A 160 -10.49 -16.07 19.24
C ASP A 160 -11.56 -15.95 18.13
N ALA A 161 -11.66 -14.77 17.49
CA ALA A 161 -12.64 -14.43 16.45
C ALA A 161 -14.12 -14.46 16.91
N THR A 162 -14.38 -14.49 18.23
CA THR A 162 -15.73 -14.29 18.75
C THR A 162 -16.14 -12.82 18.72
N ASP A 163 -17.41 -12.57 18.42
CA ASP A 163 -17.96 -11.21 18.34
C ASP A 163 -18.12 -10.62 19.74
N ARG A 164 -17.70 -9.36 19.91
CA ARG A 164 -17.90 -8.61 21.17
C ARG A 164 -19.27 -7.96 21.18
N ALA A 165 -19.86 -7.83 22.37
CA ALA A 165 -21.16 -7.17 22.53
C ALA A 165 -21.07 -5.64 22.30
N ASP A 166 -19.93 -5.03 22.66
CA ASP A 166 -19.75 -3.58 22.56
C ASP A 166 -19.32 -3.19 21.15
N HIS A 167 -20.21 -2.49 20.45
CA HIS A 167 -19.93 -1.91 19.15
C HIS A 167 -18.92 -0.75 19.27
N VAL A 168 -18.18 -0.50 18.20
CA VAL A 168 -17.21 0.60 18.15
C VAL A 168 -17.41 1.44 16.91
N ASP A 169 -17.29 2.76 17.10
CA ASP A 169 -17.02 3.67 15.98
C ASP A 169 -15.52 3.59 15.70
N LEU A 170 -15.14 2.83 14.66
CA LEU A 170 -13.74 2.66 14.29
C LEU A 170 -13.14 3.99 13.81
N ALA A 171 -13.94 4.85 13.20
CA ALA A 171 -13.49 6.20 12.88
C ALA A 171 -13.21 6.96 14.18
N SER A 172 -14.06 6.91 15.19
CA SER A 172 -13.73 7.61 16.44
C SER A 172 -12.56 6.95 17.20
N LEU A 173 -12.43 5.62 17.14
CA LEU A 173 -11.37 4.87 17.81
C LEU A 173 -9.99 5.09 17.16
N GLU A 174 -9.94 5.19 15.82
CA GLU A 174 -8.72 5.39 15.04
C GLU A 174 -8.54 6.82 14.51
N ASN A 175 -9.59 7.34 13.88
CA ASN A 175 -9.72 8.61 13.13
C ASN A 175 -9.99 9.82 14.03
N ILE A 176 -10.35 9.61 15.30
CA ILE A 176 -10.29 10.64 16.32
C ILE A 176 -9.33 10.15 17.38
N VAL A 177 -8.02 10.37 17.18
CA VAL A 177 -7.11 10.69 18.30
C VAL A 177 -6.66 9.51 19.18
N TYR A 178 -7.56 8.63 19.61
CA TYR A 178 -7.36 7.96 20.87
C TYR A 178 -6.18 7.01 20.82
N ARG A 179 -6.15 6.05 19.90
CA ARG A 179 -5.06 5.06 19.87
C ARG A 179 -3.70 5.68 19.55
N ASP A 180 -3.63 6.58 18.57
CA ASP A 180 -2.35 7.19 18.21
C ASP A 180 -1.87 8.15 19.32
N ARG A 181 -2.76 8.93 19.97
CA ARG A 181 -2.38 9.78 21.13
C ARG A 181 -2.09 8.96 22.39
N GLU A 182 -2.87 7.91 22.68
CA GLU A 182 -2.66 6.96 23.79
C GLU A 182 -1.29 6.29 23.66
N ARG A 183 -0.93 5.84 22.46
CA ARG A 183 0.36 5.22 22.16
C ARG A 183 1.49 6.22 21.99
N SER A 184 1.23 7.50 22.28
CA SER A 184 2.21 8.59 22.21
C SER A 184 2.87 8.72 20.83
N VAL A 185 2.16 8.37 19.76
CA VAL A 185 2.61 8.62 18.39
C VAL A 185 2.57 10.12 18.15
N PRO A 186 3.65 10.73 17.62
CA PRO A 186 3.66 12.16 17.34
C PRO A 186 2.55 12.57 16.39
N ARG A 187 1.94 13.73 16.66
CA ARG A 187 1.00 14.38 15.74
C ARG A 187 1.67 14.77 14.42
N TYR A 188 0.89 15.09 13.40
CA TYR A 188 1.36 15.18 12.02
C TYR A 188 2.64 16.02 11.84
N ASN A 189 2.68 17.23 12.40
CA ASN A 189 3.82 18.12 12.18
C ASN A 189 5.08 17.67 12.92
N ALA A 190 4.93 17.20 14.17
CA ALA A 190 6.03 16.59 14.93
C ALA A 190 6.54 15.31 14.27
N PHE A 191 5.64 14.48 13.74
CA PHE A 191 5.97 13.27 13.00
C PHE A 191 6.82 13.58 11.76
N ARG A 192 6.45 14.60 10.98
CA ARG A 192 7.25 15.06 9.84
C ARG A 192 8.65 15.51 10.26
N ARG A 193 8.78 16.25 11.36
CA ARG A 193 10.09 16.66 11.89
C ARG A 193 10.96 15.46 12.26
N SER A 194 10.39 14.46 12.92
CA SER A 194 11.09 13.21 13.28
C SER A 194 11.59 12.44 12.05
N LEU A 195 10.91 12.58 10.92
CA LEU A 195 11.31 12.00 9.64
C LEU A 195 12.18 12.92 8.78
N PHE A 196 12.65 14.04 9.31
CA PHE A 196 13.41 15.06 8.58
C PHE A 196 12.66 15.65 7.37
N LEU A 197 11.33 15.58 7.37
CA LEU A 197 10.47 16.22 6.40
C LEU A 197 10.19 17.67 6.81
N ILE A 198 9.96 18.54 5.82
CA ILE A 198 9.66 19.95 6.07
C ILE A 198 8.28 20.04 6.75
N PRO A 199 8.17 20.61 7.95
CA PRO A 199 6.88 20.81 8.61
C PRO A 199 6.01 21.83 7.87
N ILE A 200 4.70 21.74 8.05
CA ILE A 200 3.77 22.76 7.56
C ILE A 200 3.75 23.94 8.54
N SER A 201 3.54 25.15 8.01
CA SER A 201 3.38 26.38 8.81
C SER A 201 2.00 27.01 8.66
N LYS A 202 1.21 26.52 7.70
CA LYS A 202 -0.15 26.96 7.38
C LYS A 202 -0.88 25.84 6.63
N TRP A 203 -2.20 25.85 6.67
CA TRP A 203 -3.05 24.83 6.04
C TRP A 203 -2.85 24.72 4.52
N ASP A 204 -2.55 25.82 3.83
CA ASP A 204 -2.26 25.82 2.38
C ASP A 204 -1.01 25.00 1.98
N ASN A 205 -0.11 24.71 2.93
CA ASN A 205 1.04 23.85 2.66
C ASN A 205 0.65 22.37 2.61
N LEU A 206 -0.50 21.99 3.19
CA LEU A 206 -0.98 20.62 3.28
C LEU A 206 -1.82 20.24 2.04
N THR A 207 -2.75 21.11 1.67
CA THR A 207 -3.69 20.89 0.57
C THR A 207 -4.06 22.20 -0.12
N ASN A 208 -4.56 22.08 -1.36
CA ASN A 208 -5.08 23.22 -2.14
C ASN A 208 -6.62 23.30 -2.10
N ASN A 209 -7.29 22.36 -1.42
CA ASN A 209 -8.76 22.36 -1.32
C ASN A 209 -9.21 23.32 -0.22
N LYS A 210 -9.91 24.40 -0.61
CA LYS A 210 -10.40 25.44 0.32
C LYS A 210 -11.37 24.89 1.36
N GLU A 211 -12.27 24.00 0.96
CA GLU A 211 -13.25 23.39 1.87
C GLU A 211 -12.57 22.57 2.96
N VAL A 212 -11.50 21.84 2.60
CA VAL A 212 -10.68 21.10 3.57
C VAL A 212 -9.99 22.08 4.52
N ILE A 213 -9.39 23.14 3.99
CA ILE A 213 -8.69 24.15 4.80
C ILE A 213 -9.64 24.80 5.80
N ASP A 214 -10.83 25.17 5.36
CA ASP A 214 -11.83 25.82 6.22
C ASP A 214 -12.33 24.87 7.31
N THR A 215 -12.57 23.60 6.97
CA THR A 215 -12.94 22.56 7.95
C THR A 215 -11.81 22.30 8.95
N LEU A 216 -10.56 22.22 8.50
CA LEU A 216 -9.41 22.04 9.39
C LEU A 216 -9.25 23.25 10.32
N ARG A 217 -9.50 24.46 9.82
CA ARG A 217 -9.47 25.68 10.64
C ARG A 217 -10.60 25.71 11.66
N GLU A 218 -11.79 25.21 11.32
CA GLU A 218 -12.90 25.10 12.26
C GLU A 218 -12.58 24.12 13.41
N VAL A 219 -11.96 22.97 13.10
CA VAL A 219 -11.69 21.93 14.10
C VAL A 219 -10.42 22.20 14.93
N TYR A 220 -9.33 22.65 14.30
CA TYR A 220 -8.02 22.80 14.93
C TYR A 220 -7.60 24.26 15.15
N GLY A 221 -8.40 25.23 14.70
CA GLY A 221 -8.00 26.64 14.68
C GLY A 221 -6.85 26.89 13.69
N ASP A 222 -5.97 27.84 14.02
CA ASP A 222 -4.76 28.10 13.24
C ASP A 222 -3.51 27.34 13.78
N ASP A 223 -3.67 26.50 14.80
CA ASP A 223 -2.56 25.71 15.35
C ASP A 223 -2.35 24.39 14.59
N VAL A 224 -1.44 24.44 13.62
CA VAL A 224 -1.02 23.28 12.81
C VAL A 224 -0.35 22.17 13.63
N GLU A 225 0.12 22.44 14.85
CA GLU A 225 0.69 21.41 15.73
C GLU A 225 -0.37 20.47 16.31
N GLN A 226 -1.63 20.92 16.37
CA GLN A 226 -2.72 20.08 16.87
C GLN A 226 -3.20 19.05 15.85
N LEU A 227 -2.84 19.19 14.58
CA LEU A 227 -3.29 18.30 13.51
C LEU A 227 -2.90 16.84 13.77
N ASP A 228 -3.90 15.98 13.92
CA ASP A 228 -3.68 14.54 14.11
C ASP A 228 -3.04 13.88 12.88
N LEU A 229 -2.24 12.83 13.12
CA LEU A 229 -1.45 12.17 12.09
C LEU A 229 -2.33 11.62 10.95
N LEU A 230 -3.38 10.87 11.28
CA LEU A 230 -4.28 10.28 10.28
C LEU A 230 -4.98 11.34 9.42
N VAL A 231 -5.50 12.41 10.04
CA VAL A 231 -6.12 13.54 9.33
C VAL A 231 -5.12 14.20 8.39
N GLY A 232 -3.90 14.45 8.87
CA GLY A 232 -2.83 15.00 8.05
C GLY A 232 -2.47 14.10 6.86
N MET A 233 -2.35 12.79 7.05
CA MET A 233 -2.06 11.84 5.97
C MET A 233 -3.15 11.78 4.91
N LEU A 234 -4.42 11.82 5.31
CA LEU A 234 -5.56 11.83 4.38
C LEU A 234 -5.69 13.16 3.63
N ALA A 235 -5.35 14.29 4.28
CA ALA A 235 -5.42 15.63 3.70
C ALA A 235 -4.20 15.98 2.82
N GLU A 236 -3.06 15.34 3.04
CA GLU A 236 -1.81 15.66 2.36
C GLU A 236 -1.93 15.44 0.85
N LYS A 237 -1.55 16.48 0.09
CA LYS A 237 -1.50 16.42 -1.37
C LYS A 237 -0.58 15.29 -1.83
N LYS A 238 -1.14 14.31 -2.53
CA LYS A 238 -0.42 13.13 -3.00
C LYS A 238 0.47 13.43 -4.19
N ILE A 239 1.60 12.73 -4.24
CA ILE A 239 2.47 12.69 -5.41
C ILE A 239 1.73 11.99 -6.55
N LYS A 240 1.87 12.47 -7.79
CA LYS A 240 1.19 11.87 -8.95
C LYS A 240 1.52 10.37 -9.05
N GLY A 241 0.48 9.53 -9.08
CA GLY A 241 0.59 8.08 -9.13
C GLY A 241 0.71 7.39 -7.77
N PHE A 242 0.75 8.15 -6.66
CA PHE A 242 0.68 7.58 -5.32
C PHE A 242 -0.76 7.46 -4.85
N ALA A 243 -1.07 6.33 -4.21
CA ALA A 243 -2.28 6.17 -3.40
C ALA A 243 -2.10 6.69 -1.96
N ILE A 244 -0.88 6.68 -1.43
CA ILE A 244 -0.53 7.11 -0.07
C ILE A 244 0.18 8.48 -0.08
N CYS A 245 0.23 9.18 1.06
CA CYS A 245 0.96 10.44 1.16
C CYS A 245 2.50 10.23 1.27
N GLU A 246 3.29 11.31 1.10
CA GLU A 246 4.75 11.27 1.23
C GLU A 246 5.16 10.90 2.66
N THR A 247 4.47 11.46 3.65
CA THR A 247 4.74 11.19 5.07
C THR A 247 4.65 9.69 5.39
N ALA A 248 3.58 9.03 4.96
CA ALA A 248 3.44 7.58 5.10
C ALA A 248 4.53 6.85 4.33
N PHE A 249 4.77 7.24 3.07
CA PHE A 249 5.73 6.56 2.20
C PHE A 249 7.14 6.43 2.79
N VAL A 250 7.63 7.41 3.54
CA VAL A 250 8.95 7.36 4.19
C VAL A 250 9.02 6.24 5.24
N ILE A 251 7.97 6.05 6.03
CA ILE A 251 7.90 4.92 6.98
C ILE A 251 7.84 3.60 6.22
N PHE A 252 7.01 3.51 5.18
CA PHE A 252 6.93 2.31 4.33
C PHE A 252 8.28 1.97 3.69
N LEU A 253 9.06 2.97 3.27
CA LEU A 253 10.38 2.78 2.67
C LEU A 253 11.33 2.05 3.63
N ILE A 254 11.43 2.55 4.87
CA ILE A 254 12.32 1.98 5.88
C ILE A 254 11.80 0.62 6.34
N MET A 255 10.52 0.53 6.70
CA MET A 255 9.97 -0.67 7.31
C MET A 255 9.79 -1.82 6.31
N ALA A 256 9.45 -1.54 5.05
CA ALA A 256 9.41 -2.58 4.02
C ALA A 256 10.80 -3.16 3.73
N SER A 257 11.83 -2.30 3.71
CA SER A 257 13.22 -2.75 3.59
C SER A 257 13.62 -3.61 4.79
N ARG A 258 13.32 -3.12 6.00
CA ARG A 258 13.67 -3.78 7.27
C ARG A 258 13.01 -5.16 7.42
N ARG A 259 11.78 -5.36 6.95
CA ARG A 259 11.11 -6.67 6.95
C ARG A 259 11.87 -7.73 6.15
N LEU A 260 12.58 -7.34 5.10
CA LEU A 260 13.39 -8.26 4.29
C LEU A 260 14.82 -8.36 4.82
N GLU A 261 15.45 -7.23 5.09
CA GLU A 261 16.89 -7.17 5.44
C GLU A 261 17.19 -7.76 6.82
N ALA A 262 16.27 -7.64 7.78
CA ALA A 262 16.49 -8.13 9.14
C ALA A 262 16.12 -9.61 9.33
N ASP A 263 15.44 -10.22 8.35
CA ASP A 263 15.00 -11.61 8.45
C ASP A 263 16.06 -12.56 7.87
N ARG A 264 16.42 -13.56 8.67
CA ARG A 264 17.34 -14.62 8.27
C ARG A 264 16.85 -15.37 7.03
N PHE A 265 15.54 -15.65 6.93
CA PHE A 265 14.95 -16.44 5.85
C PHE A 265 14.86 -15.70 4.52
N PHE A 266 14.93 -14.36 4.54
CA PHE A 266 15.10 -13.56 3.32
C PHE A 266 16.57 -13.22 3.02
N THR A 267 17.51 -13.53 3.92
CA THR A 267 18.93 -13.21 3.78
C THR A 267 19.80 -14.47 3.81
N SER A 268 20.48 -14.77 4.91
CA SER A 268 21.47 -15.85 4.98
C SER A 268 20.91 -17.23 4.65
N ASP A 269 19.64 -17.45 5.01
CA ASP A 269 18.94 -18.72 4.86
C ASP A 269 18.04 -18.74 3.62
N PHE A 270 18.09 -17.71 2.77
CA PHE A 270 17.40 -17.69 1.48
C PHE A 270 18.18 -18.47 0.42
N ASN A 271 18.18 -19.79 0.55
CA ASN A 271 18.93 -20.70 -0.32
C ASN A 271 18.26 -22.08 -0.46
N GLU A 272 18.72 -22.88 -1.43
CA GLU A 272 18.17 -24.21 -1.72
C GLU A 272 18.30 -25.22 -0.57
N LYS A 273 19.26 -25.04 0.35
CA LYS A 273 19.42 -25.96 1.49
C LYS A 273 18.25 -25.83 2.46
N VAL A 274 17.78 -24.60 2.70
CA VAL A 274 16.68 -24.31 3.62
C VAL A 274 15.32 -24.46 2.93
N TYR A 275 15.19 -23.95 1.71
CA TYR A 275 13.91 -23.95 0.97
C TYR A 275 13.68 -25.22 0.15
N THR A 276 14.65 -26.12 0.07
CA THR A 276 14.78 -27.16 -0.97
C THR A 276 14.95 -26.57 -2.37
N ARG A 277 15.55 -27.32 -3.30
CA ARG A 277 15.68 -26.88 -4.70
C ARG A 277 14.32 -26.51 -5.31
N LYS A 278 13.31 -27.37 -5.13
CA LYS A 278 11.96 -27.16 -5.67
C LYS A 278 11.27 -25.95 -5.03
N GLY A 279 11.40 -25.76 -3.72
CA GLY A 279 10.79 -24.61 -3.04
C GLY A 279 11.47 -23.29 -3.39
N PHE A 280 12.79 -23.30 -3.55
CA PHE A 280 13.54 -22.12 -3.99
C PHE A 280 13.18 -21.71 -5.42
N GLU A 281 13.10 -22.69 -6.34
CA GLU A 281 12.60 -22.47 -7.71
C GLU A 281 11.16 -21.96 -7.73
N TRP A 282 10.27 -22.51 -6.89
CA TRP A 282 8.89 -22.03 -6.77
C TRP A 282 8.81 -20.55 -6.38
N VAL A 283 9.63 -20.11 -5.43
CA VAL A 283 9.68 -18.70 -5.02
C VAL A 283 10.24 -17.81 -6.14
N ASN A 284 11.27 -18.25 -6.84
CA ASN A 284 11.94 -17.45 -7.89
C ASN A 284 11.20 -17.44 -9.24
N THR A 285 10.21 -18.31 -9.43
CA THR A 285 9.36 -18.33 -10.63
C THR A 285 8.04 -17.60 -10.42
N CYS A 286 7.63 -17.35 -9.18
CA CYS A 286 6.42 -16.62 -8.83
C CYS A 286 6.71 -15.11 -8.72
N GLU A 287 6.22 -14.32 -9.67
CA GLU A 287 6.46 -12.86 -9.71
C GLU A 287 5.24 -12.06 -9.26
N SER A 288 4.05 -12.63 -9.35
CA SER A 288 2.82 -11.89 -9.15
C SER A 288 1.71 -12.74 -8.52
N LEU A 289 0.72 -12.07 -7.96
CA LEU A 289 -0.53 -12.73 -7.53
C LEU A 289 -1.30 -13.32 -8.73
N LYS A 290 -1.06 -12.84 -9.97
CA LYS A 290 -1.57 -13.47 -11.20
C LYS A 290 -1.08 -14.91 -11.33
N ASP A 291 0.22 -15.14 -11.10
CA ASP A 291 0.82 -16.49 -11.21
C ASP A 291 0.22 -17.45 -10.18
N VAL A 292 -0.16 -16.94 -9.00
CA VAL A 292 -0.85 -17.72 -7.96
C VAL A 292 -2.29 -18.03 -8.38
N LEU A 293 -3.04 -17.04 -8.88
CA LEU A 293 -4.41 -17.25 -9.35
C LEU A 293 -4.45 -18.22 -10.54
N ASP A 294 -3.54 -18.10 -11.50
CA ASP A 294 -3.48 -18.99 -12.65
C ASP A 294 -3.16 -20.43 -12.28
N ARG A 295 -2.40 -20.64 -11.19
CA ARG A 295 -2.07 -21.96 -10.67
C ARG A 295 -3.26 -22.66 -10.04
N HIS A 296 -4.10 -21.93 -9.30
CA HIS A 296 -5.20 -22.51 -8.53
C HIS A 296 -6.57 -22.41 -9.23
N TYR A 297 -6.76 -21.42 -10.09
CA TYR A 297 -7.99 -21.15 -10.82
C TYR A 297 -7.68 -20.92 -12.31
N PRO A 298 -7.20 -21.98 -13.02
CA PRO A 298 -6.78 -21.86 -14.40
C PRO A 298 -7.95 -21.37 -15.26
N GLY A 299 -7.67 -20.37 -16.10
CA GLY A 299 -8.67 -19.75 -16.99
C GLY A 299 -9.38 -18.52 -16.41
N MET A 300 -9.31 -18.26 -15.09
CA MET A 300 -9.93 -17.08 -14.49
C MET A 300 -9.36 -15.78 -15.08
N THR A 301 -8.04 -15.59 -15.01
CA THR A 301 -7.40 -14.35 -15.50
C THR A 301 -7.50 -14.25 -17.03
N ASN A 302 -7.40 -15.37 -17.74
CA ASN A 302 -7.55 -15.40 -19.19
C ASN A 302 -8.94 -14.90 -19.62
N ARG A 303 -10.00 -15.33 -18.93
CA ARG A 303 -11.38 -14.95 -19.26
C ARG A 303 -11.74 -13.54 -18.79
N TRP A 304 -11.26 -13.12 -17.63
CA TRP A 304 -11.78 -11.94 -16.92
C TRP A 304 -10.79 -10.80 -16.72
N MET A 305 -9.49 -10.98 -16.97
CA MET A 305 -8.49 -9.96 -16.70
C MET A 305 -7.82 -9.46 -17.99
N ASN A 306 -7.94 -8.17 -18.24
CA ASN A 306 -7.33 -7.45 -19.36
C ASN A 306 -6.08 -6.67 -18.92
N SER A 307 -6.05 -6.23 -17.67
CA SER A 307 -4.94 -5.52 -17.05
C SER A 307 -3.68 -6.40 -16.89
N THR A 308 -2.52 -5.74 -16.74
CA THR A 308 -1.23 -6.45 -16.55
C THR A 308 -1.09 -7.05 -15.14
N SER A 309 -1.70 -6.42 -14.15
CA SER A 309 -1.60 -6.77 -12.73
C SER A 309 -2.98 -7.01 -12.14
N VAL A 310 -3.12 -8.06 -11.33
CA VAL A 310 -4.37 -8.39 -10.63
C VAL A 310 -4.81 -7.35 -9.61
N PHE A 311 -3.91 -6.43 -9.22
CA PHE A 311 -4.21 -5.32 -8.31
C PHE A 311 -4.70 -4.06 -9.04
N THR A 312 -4.54 -3.99 -10.36
CA THR A 312 -5.17 -2.97 -11.19
C THR A 312 -6.60 -3.43 -11.49
N VAL A 313 -7.57 -2.50 -11.64
CA VAL A 313 -8.92 -2.88 -12.08
C VAL A 313 -8.84 -3.72 -13.36
N TRP A 314 -9.50 -4.87 -13.38
CA TRP A 314 -9.23 -5.96 -14.33
C TRP A 314 -9.60 -5.62 -15.77
N ASP A 315 -10.55 -4.71 -15.99
CA ASP A 315 -10.93 -4.23 -17.32
C ASP A 315 -10.12 -3.03 -17.82
N ALA A 316 -9.17 -2.54 -17.01
CA ALA A 316 -8.25 -1.50 -17.45
C ALA A 316 -7.44 -1.99 -18.68
N PRO A 317 -7.17 -1.10 -19.64
CA PRO A 317 -6.28 -1.44 -20.74
C PRO A 317 -4.88 -1.78 -20.20
N PRO A 318 -4.15 -2.69 -20.86
CA PRO A 318 -2.78 -2.99 -20.46
C PRO A 318 -1.90 -1.75 -20.58
N ASP A 319 -0.92 -1.64 -19.67
CA ASP A 319 -0.01 -0.50 -19.65
C ASP A 319 0.73 -0.36 -20.98
N PRO A 320 0.74 0.83 -21.61
CA PRO A 320 1.47 1.04 -22.84
C PRO A 320 2.97 0.86 -22.59
N HIS A 321 3.64 0.14 -23.48
CA HIS A 321 5.07 -0.08 -23.37
C HIS A 321 5.83 1.25 -23.57
N ASN A 322 6.47 1.74 -22.50
CA ASN A 322 7.31 2.93 -22.57
C ASN A 322 8.73 2.54 -23.02
N ARG A 323 9.09 2.98 -24.24
CA ARG A 323 10.37 2.71 -24.90
C ARG A 323 11.58 3.34 -24.19
N ILE A 324 11.36 4.34 -23.32
CA ILE A 324 12.45 4.96 -22.55
C ILE A 324 12.89 3.98 -21.45
N PRO A 325 14.20 3.67 -21.34
CA PRO A 325 14.73 2.81 -20.28
C PRO A 325 14.29 3.29 -18.90
N ILE A 326 13.90 2.35 -18.02
CA ILE A 326 13.18 2.69 -16.79
C ILE A 326 13.94 3.65 -15.87
N TYR A 327 15.27 3.54 -15.81
CA TYR A 327 16.14 4.43 -15.01
C TYR A 327 16.36 5.82 -15.63
N LEU A 328 15.92 6.04 -16.86
CA LEU A 328 16.08 7.29 -17.60
C LEU A 328 14.74 8.03 -17.81
N ARG A 329 13.64 7.52 -17.23
CA ARG A 329 12.31 8.14 -17.35
C ARG A 329 12.23 9.38 -16.48
N LEU A 330 11.69 10.47 -17.02
CA LEU A 330 11.39 11.70 -16.27
C LEU A 330 9.91 11.71 -15.82
N PRO A 331 9.61 12.15 -14.60
CA PRO A 331 8.24 12.39 -14.16
C PRO A 331 7.63 13.59 -14.91
N HIS A 332 6.35 13.47 -15.29
CA HIS A 332 5.57 14.52 -15.94
C HIS A 332 4.46 15.05 -15.03
#